data_AF-R1DHX0-F1
#
_entry.id   AF-R1DHX0-F1
#
_cell.length_a   1.000
_cell.length_b   1.000
_cell.length_c   1.000
_cell.angle_alpha   90.00
_cell.angle_beta   90.00
_cell.angle_gamma   90.00
#
_symmetry.space_group_name_H-M   'P 1'
#
loop_
_entity.id
_entity.type
_entity.pdbx_description
1 polymer ?
#
loop_
_entity_poly.entity_id
_entity_poly.type
_entity_poly.pdbx_seq_one_letter_code
_entity_poly.pdbx_strand_id
1 'polypeptide(L)'
;NGCVELRQSRHIEQALCLELAVAGYEAALEVRTREAYPEDWAMTQMNLAIAYSFRIRGEKAANLETAIERYEAALEVRTREAYPEDWAKTQMNLATAYEDRIRGEKADNVETAIEHYEAALEVYTKVAFPEDWAMTQMNLANAYLNRIRGEKAANVKTAIEHFEAALEVRTREAYPEDWATTQMNLAIAYRNRICGEKAANVKTAIEHYEAALEVYTRAAY
;
A
#
# COMPACT_ATOMS: atom_id res chain seq x y z
N ASN A 1 22.94 -21.63 -10.87
CA ASN A 1 22.15 -22.74 -10.31
C ASN A 1 21.82 -22.53 -8.82
N GLY A 2 22.79 -22.32 -7.92
CA GLY A 2 22.49 -22.12 -6.48
C GLY A 2 21.62 -20.91 -6.10
N CYS A 3 21.71 -19.76 -6.80
CA CYS A 3 20.86 -18.58 -6.48
C CYS A 3 19.39 -18.78 -6.88
N VAL A 4 19.13 -19.57 -7.93
CA VAL A 4 17.77 -19.89 -8.39
C VAL A 4 17.11 -20.91 -7.46
N GLU A 5 17.87 -21.91 -7.02
CA GLU A 5 17.40 -22.92 -6.05
C GLU A 5 17.11 -22.30 -4.67
N LEU A 6 17.94 -21.36 -4.20
CA LEU A 6 17.69 -20.64 -2.94
C LEU A 6 16.45 -19.74 -3.02
N ARG A 7 16.19 -19.08 -4.16
CA ARG A 7 14.97 -18.29 -4.37
C ARG A 7 13.74 -19.20 -4.44
N GLN A 8 13.81 -20.30 -5.16
CA GLN A 8 12.72 -21.28 -5.22
C GLN A 8 12.42 -21.87 -3.83
N SER A 9 13.44 -22.21 -3.05
CA SER A 9 13.29 -22.68 -1.66
C SER A 9 12.61 -21.65 -0.77
N ARG A 10 13.01 -20.37 -0.86
CA ARG A 10 12.39 -19.28 -0.09
C ARG A 10 10.93 -19.04 -0.48
N HIS A 11 10.60 -19.13 -1.76
CA HIS A 11 9.21 -18.99 -2.21
C HIS A 11 8.32 -20.15 -1.74
N ILE A 12 8.85 -21.38 -1.72
CA ILE A 12 8.13 -22.54 -1.20
C ILE A 12 7.91 -22.40 0.31
N GLU A 13 8.93 -21.98 1.05
CA GLU A 13 8.85 -21.77 2.50
C GLU A 13 7.87 -20.64 2.85
N GLN A 14 7.93 -19.51 2.14
CA GLN A 14 7.01 -18.40 2.32
C GLN A 14 5.55 -18.79 2.02
N ALA A 15 5.32 -19.54 0.94
CA ALA A 15 3.98 -20.05 0.61
C ALA A 15 3.45 -20.98 1.71
N LEU A 16 4.30 -21.87 2.26
CA LEU A 16 3.92 -22.75 3.36
C LEU A 16 3.62 -21.96 4.64
N CYS A 17 4.41 -20.95 4.97
CA CYS A 17 4.17 -20.08 6.12
C CYS A 17 2.82 -19.36 6.02
N LEU A 18 2.44 -18.90 4.83
CA LEU A 18 1.15 -18.24 4.62
C LEU A 18 -0.03 -19.21 4.80
N GLU A 19 0.07 -20.45 4.32
CA GLU A 19 -1.00 -21.45 4.54
C GLU A 19 -1.15 -21.81 6.02
N LEU A 20 -0.03 -21.94 6.74
CA LEU A 20 -0.05 -22.19 8.18
C LEU A 20 -0.64 -21.00 8.95
N ALA A 21 -0.31 -19.77 8.54
CA ALA A 21 -0.89 -18.56 9.13
C ALA A 21 -2.39 -18.50 8.90
N VAL A 22 -2.87 -18.73 7.67
CA VAL A 22 -4.30 -18.78 7.34
C VAL A 22 -5.02 -19.81 8.22
N ALA A 23 -4.54 -21.05 8.25
CA ALA A 23 -5.15 -22.11 9.06
C ALA A 23 -5.14 -21.78 10.57
N GLY A 24 -4.04 -21.19 11.06
CA GLY A 24 -3.92 -20.78 12.46
C GLY A 24 -4.88 -19.66 12.84
N TYR A 25 -5.05 -18.66 11.98
CA TYR A 25 -6.00 -17.57 12.21
C TYR A 25 -7.45 -18.04 12.08
N GLU A 26 -7.77 -18.89 11.11
CA GLU A 26 -9.10 -19.51 11.00
C GLU A 26 -9.46 -20.30 12.26
N ALA A 27 -8.54 -21.14 12.76
CA ALA A 27 -8.74 -21.85 14.02
C ALA A 27 -8.87 -20.91 15.23
N ALA A 28 -8.10 -19.81 15.26
CA ALA A 28 -8.21 -18.81 16.33
C ALA A 28 -9.59 -18.12 16.32
N LEU A 29 -10.19 -17.88 15.15
CA LEU A 29 -11.52 -17.28 15.00
C LEU A 29 -12.66 -18.19 15.49
N GLU A 30 -12.44 -19.51 15.64
CA GLU A 30 -13.42 -20.41 16.26
C GLU A 30 -13.59 -20.13 17.77
N VAL A 31 -12.55 -19.59 18.42
CA VAL A 31 -12.54 -19.31 19.87
C VAL A 31 -12.67 -17.81 20.14
N ARG A 32 -11.94 -16.99 19.38
CA ARG A 32 -12.00 -15.53 19.46
C ARG A 32 -13.17 -15.06 18.62
N THR A 33 -14.38 -15.10 19.16
CA THR A 33 -15.55 -14.55 18.47
C THR A 33 -15.66 -13.05 18.68
N ARG A 34 -16.40 -12.35 17.80
CA ARG A 34 -16.63 -10.92 17.91
C ARG A 34 -17.28 -10.54 19.25
N GLU A 35 -18.20 -11.36 19.75
CA GLU A 35 -18.95 -11.10 20.98
C GLU A 35 -18.10 -11.33 22.24
N ALA A 36 -17.27 -12.37 22.25
CA ALA A 36 -16.50 -12.75 23.43
C ALA A 36 -15.18 -11.97 23.53
N TYR A 37 -14.51 -11.74 22.41
CA TYR A 37 -13.19 -11.10 22.34
C TYR A 37 -13.11 -10.16 21.14
N PRO A 38 -13.86 -9.03 21.14
CA PRO A 38 -14.01 -8.18 19.96
C PRO A 38 -12.67 -7.67 19.40
N GLU A 39 -11.77 -7.21 20.26
CA GLU A 39 -10.46 -6.68 19.86
C GLU A 39 -9.55 -7.76 19.27
N ASP A 40 -9.41 -8.90 19.96
CA ASP A 40 -8.62 -10.04 19.48
C ASP A 40 -9.19 -10.63 18.19
N TRP A 41 -10.53 -10.68 18.06
CA TRP A 41 -11.20 -11.08 16.83
C TRP A 41 -10.85 -10.13 15.69
N ALA A 42 -10.94 -8.81 15.90
CA ALA A 42 -10.63 -7.82 14.87
C ALA A 42 -9.15 -7.85 14.45
N MET A 43 -8.24 -8.01 15.42
CA MET A 43 -6.82 -8.22 15.14
C MET A 43 -6.58 -9.51 14.34
N THR A 44 -7.30 -10.58 14.67
CA THR A 44 -7.20 -11.86 13.95
C THR A 44 -7.74 -11.74 12.52
N GLN A 45 -8.86 -11.03 12.32
CA GLN A 45 -9.39 -10.72 10.98
C GLN A 45 -8.39 -9.89 10.16
N MET A 46 -7.80 -8.85 10.75
CA MET A 46 -6.77 -8.02 10.13
C MET A 46 -5.56 -8.84 9.66
N ASN A 47 -5.05 -9.74 10.50
CA ASN A 47 -3.90 -10.57 10.15
C ASN A 47 -4.24 -11.64 9.11
N LEU A 48 -5.45 -12.20 9.18
CA LEU A 48 -5.96 -13.12 8.18
C LEU A 48 -6.11 -12.43 6.81
N ALA A 49 -6.59 -11.19 6.79
CA ALA A 49 -6.68 -10.37 5.59
C ALA A 49 -5.31 -10.18 4.92
N ILE A 50 -4.29 -9.79 5.70
CA ILE A 50 -2.90 -9.66 5.24
C ILE A 50 -2.40 -10.99 4.66
N ALA A 51 -2.65 -12.10 5.34
CA ALA A 51 -2.23 -13.41 4.87
C ALA A 51 -2.85 -13.74 3.51
N TYR A 52 -4.14 -13.44 3.31
CA TYR A 52 -4.81 -13.62 2.02
C TYR A 52 -4.29 -12.66 0.94
N SER A 53 -3.99 -11.39 1.25
CA SER A 53 -3.43 -10.44 0.28
C SER A 53 -2.12 -10.94 -0.35
N PHE A 54 -1.28 -11.63 0.44
CA PHE A 54 -0.01 -12.19 -0.02
C PHE A 54 -0.07 -13.67 -0.44
N ARG A 55 -1.24 -14.31 -0.29
CA ARG A 55 -1.40 -15.74 -0.54
C ARG A 55 -1.22 -16.07 -2.02
N ILE A 56 -0.23 -16.93 -2.30
CA ILE A 56 0.10 -17.39 -3.67
C ILE A 56 -0.80 -18.55 -4.11
N ARG A 57 -1.26 -19.37 -3.16
CA ARG A 57 -2.12 -20.54 -3.45
C ARG A 57 -3.57 -20.10 -3.70
N GLY A 58 -4.23 -20.76 -4.65
CA GLY A 58 -5.59 -20.43 -5.06
C GLY A 58 -5.63 -19.34 -6.12
N GLU A 59 -6.83 -18.87 -6.47
CA GLU A 59 -6.99 -17.78 -7.43
C GLU A 59 -6.69 -16.44 -6.75
N LYS A 60 -5.73 -15.66 -7.29
CA LYS A 60 -5.38 -14.34 -6.76
C LYS A 60 -6.60 -13.44 -6.57
N ALA A 61 -7.53 -13.46 -7.53
CA ALA A 61 -8.76 -12.68 -7.44
C ALA A 61 -9.62 -13.08 -6.24
N ALA A 62 -9.79 -14.38 -5.98
CA ALA A 62 -10.55 -14.86 -4.83
C ALA A 62 -9.85 -14.53 -3.50
N ASN A 63 -8.52 -14.68 -3.44
CA ASN A 63 -7.75 -14.33 -2.25
C ASN A 63 -7.91 -12.83 -1.91
N LEU A 64 -7.90 -11.94 -2.92
CA LEU A 64 -8.10 -10.51 -2.69
C LEU A 64 -9.52 -10.18 -2.21
N GLU A 65 -10.56 -10.84 -2.74
CA GLU A 65 -11.91 -10.65 -2.19
C GLU A 65 -11.99 -11.09 -0.73
N THR A 66 -11.40 -12.24 -0.39
CA THR A 66 -11.36 -12.67 1.01
C THR A 66 -10.56 -11.69 1.86
N ALA A 67 -9.43 -11.17 1.40
CA ALA A 67 -8.68 -10.16 2.14
C ALA A 67 -9.54 -8.91 2.44
N ILE A 68 -10.26 -8.40 1.42
CA ILE A 68 -11.18 -7.27 1.57
C ILE A 68 -12.25 -7.56 2.62
N GLU A 69 -12.96 -8.69 2.50
CA GLU A 69 -13.98 -9.11 3.48
C GLU A 69 -13.45 -9.15 4.92
N ARG A 70 -12.20 -9.61 5.11
CA ARG A 70 -11.56 -9.72 6.42
C ARG A 70 -11.13 -8.36 6.97
N TYR A 71 -10.63 -7.45 6.13
CA TYR A 71 -10.35 -6.07 6.54
C TYR A 71 -11.64 -5.35 6.93
N GLU A 72 -12.70 -5.46 6.13
CA GLU A 72 -14.02 -4.90 6.44
C GLU A 72 -14.57 -5.43 7.77
N ALA A 73 -14.46 -6.74 8.01
CA ALA A 73 -14.83 -7.35 9.27
C ALA A 73 -14.05 -6.75 10.46
N ALA A 74 -12.74 -6.53 10.32
CA ALA A 74 -11.93 -5.91 11.37
C ALA A 74 -12.38 -4.47 11.69
N LEU A 75 -12.83 -3.71 10.69
CA LEU A 75 -13.36 -2.34 10.84
C LEU A 75 -14.71 -2.29 11.57
N GLU A 76 -15.42 -3.42 11.73
CA GLU A 76 -16.64 -3.47 12.54
C GLU A 76 -16.39 -3.31 14.05
N VAL A 77 -15.14 -3.46 14.49
CA VAL A 77 -14.71 -3.27 15.89
C VAL A 77 -13.68 -2.16 16.00
N ARG A 78 -12.69 -2.15 15.09
CA ARG A 78 -11.70 -1.09 15.00
C ARG A 78 -12.38 0.12 14.40
N THR A 79 -12.88 1.02 15.24
CA THR A 79 -13.41 2.31 14.80
C THR A 79 -12.38 3.40 15.02
N ARG A 80 -12.48 4.51 14.28
CA ARG A 80 -11.58 5.66 14.43
C ARG A 80 -11.57 6.19 15.87
N GLU A 81 -12.71 6.18 16.55
CA GLU A 81 -12.85 6.72 17.90
C GLU A 81 -12.28 5.78 18.99
N ALA A 82 -12.46 4.47 18.83
CA ALA A 82 -12.04 3.49 19.85
C ALA A 82 -10.59 3.04 19.66
N TYR A 83 -10.16 2.86 18.41
CA TYR A 83 -8.84 2.32 18.05
C TYR A 83 -8.26 3.08 16.85
N PRO A 84 -7.95 4.38 16.99
CA PRO A 84 -7.61 5.26 15.87
C PRO A 84 -6.47 4.72 15.00
N GLU A 85 -5.36 4.29 15.62
CA GLU A 85 -4.18 3.79 14.89
C GLU A 85 -4.48 2.48 14.17
N ASP A 86 -5.08 1.52 14.88
CA ASP A 86 -5.45 0.22 14.29
C ASP A 86 -6.48 0.36 13.17
N TRP A 87 -7.44 1.28 13.32
CA TRP A 87 -8.40 1.64 12.28
C TRP A 87 -7.67 2.20 11.05
N ALA A 88 -6.79 3.19 11.23
CA ALA A 88 -6.03 3.78 10.13
C ALA A 88 -5.15 2.77 9.39
N LYS A 89 -4.51 1.86 10.14
CA LYS A 89 -3.74 0.75 9.57
C LYS A 89 -4.61 -0.18 8.73
N THR A 90 -5.80 -0.53 9.23
CA THR A 90 -6.74 -1.36 8.50
C THR A 90 -7.26 -0.65 7.25
N GLN A 91 -7.57 0.66 7.33
CA GLN A 91 -7.96 1.47 6.17
C GLN A 91 -6.87 1.49 5.10
N MET A 92 -5.61 1.78 5.47
CA MET A 92 -4.49 1.80 4.53
C MET A 92 -4.29 0.45 3.83
N ASN A 93 -4.39 -0.66 4.54
CA ASN A 93 -4.24 -1.99 3.93
C ASN A 93 -5.44 -2.38 3.05
N LEU A 94 -6.64 -2.00 3.45
CA LEU A 94 -7.85 -2.18 2.65
C LEU A 94 -7.77 -1.40 1.34
N ALA A 95 -7.26 -0.16 1.39
CA ALA A 95 -7.00 0.65 0.20
C ALA A 95 -6.05 -0.07 -0.79
N THR A 96 -4.94 -0.62 -0.29
CA THR A 96 -4.02 -1.40 -1.12
C THR A 96 -4.69 -2.65 -1.71
N ALA A 97 -5.52 -3.35 -0.94
CA ALA A 97 -6.26 -4.50 -1.44
C ALA A 97 -7.24 -4.12 -2.56
N TYR A 98 -7.91 -2.97 -2.47
CA TYR A 98 -8.74 -2.44 -3.56
C TYR A 98 -7.92 -2.02 -4.78
N GLU A 99 -6.75 -1.42 -4.60
CA GLU A 99 -5.87 -1.09 -5.72
C GLU A 99 -5.47 -2.36 -6.50
N ASP A 100 -5.14 -3.44 -5.78
CA ASP A 100 -4.76 -4.74 -6.35
C ASP A 100 -5.95 -5.57 -6.85
N ARG A 101 -7.18 -5.21 -6.46
CA ARG A 101 -8.40 -5.97 -6.73
C ARG A 101 -8.61 -6.20 -8.22
N ILE A 102 -8.84 -7.47 -8.56
CA ILE A 102 -9.00 -7.94 -9.95
C ILE A 102 -10.46 -7.93 -10.39
N ARG A 103 -11.40 -8.19 -9.47
CA ARG A 103 -12.84 -8.20 -9.76
C ARG A 103 -13.42 -6.79 -9.66
N GLY A 104 -14.56 -6.58 -10.32
CA GLY A 104 -15.21 -5.29 -10.41
C GLY A 104 -14.55 -4.37 -11.45
N GLU A 105 -15.11 -3.16 -11.59
CA GLU A 105 -14.57 -2.16 -12.49
C GLU A 105 -13.31 -1.53 -11.90
N LYS A 106 -12.22 -1.49 -12.67
CA LYS A 106 -10.95 -0.92 -12.20
C LYS A 106 -11.09 0.54 -11.75
N ALA A 107 -11.97 1.30 -12.41
CA ALA A 107 -12.22 2.68 -12.05
C ALA A 107 -12.86 2.80 -10.65
N ASP A 108 -13.84 1.96 -10.32
CA ASP A 108 -14.47 1.94 -8.99
C ASP A 108 -13.48 1.50 -7.92
N ASN A 109 -12.72 0.44 -8.18
CA ASN A 109 -11.71 -0.06 -7.24
C ASN A 109 -10.67 1.02 -6.88
N VAL A 110 -10.24 1.85 -7.84
CA VAL A 110 -9.29 2.94 -7.57
C VAL A 110 -9.94 4.07 -6.78
N GLU A 111 -11.21 4.44 -7.02
CA GLU A 111 -11.89 5.44 -6.19
C GLU A 111 -12.02 4.95 -4.74
N THR A 112 -12.44 3.70 -4.54
CA THR A 112 -12.56 3.13 -3.19
C THR A 112 -11.19 3.05 -2.49
N ALA A 113 -10.11 2.73 -3.21
CA ALA A 113 -8.77 2.78 -2.65
C ALA A 113 -8.38 4.21 -2.19
N ILE A 114 -8.69 5.23 -3.00
CA ILE A 114 -8.45 6.64 -2.64
C ILE A 114 -9.21 7.00 -1.37
N GLU A 115 -10.49 6.67 -1.27
CA GLU A 115 -11.33 6.92 -0.09
C GLU A 115 -10.71 6.32 1.19
N HIS A 116 -10.23 5.08 1.12
CA HIS A 116 -9.61 4.40 2.27
C HIS A 116 -8.24 4.98 2.63
N TYR A 117 -7.41 5.38 1.65
CA TYR A 117 -6.15 6.08 1.95
C TYR A 117 -6.41 7.45 2.58
N GLU A 118 -7.38 8.22 2.08
CA GLU A 118 -7.79 9.50 2.67
C GLU A 118 -8.30 9.33 4.10
N ALA A 119 -9.09 8.28 4.36
CA ALA A 119 -9.54 7.93 5.70
C ALA A 119 -8.36 7.63 6.65
N ALA A 120 -7.37 6.84 6.21
CA ALA A 120 -6.17 6.57 7.02
C ALA A 120 -5.40 7.86 7.38
N LEU A 121 -5.33 8.82 6.46
CA LEU A 121 -4.68 10.12 6.67
C LEU A 121 -5.41 11.06 7.65
N GLU A 122 -6.63 10.73 8.08
CA GLU A 122 -7.30 11.45 9.18
C GLU A 122 -6.62 11.20 10.54
N VAL A 123 -5.96 10.04 10.69
CA VAL A 123 -5.25 9.65 11.92
C VAL A 123 -3.75 9.70 11.71
N TYR A 124 -3.27 9.11 10.61
CA TYR A 124 -1.87 9.20 10.23
C TYR A 124 -1.60 10.63 9.78
N THR A 125 -0.95 11.39 10.66
CA THR A 125 -0.50 12.74 10.38
C THR A 125 1.01 12.77 10.38
N LYS A 126 1.60 13.71 9.64
CA LYS A 126 3.06 13.89 9.58
C LYS A 126 3.72 14.00 10.97
N VAL A 127 3.01 14.56 11.96
CA VAL A 127 3.55 14.78 13.32
C VAL A 127 3.41 13.53 14.19
N ALA A 128 2.25 12.90 14.21
CA ALA A 128 1.99 11.78 15.12
C ALA A 128 2.55 10.45 14.59
N PHE A 129 2.46 10.23 13.27
CA PHE A 129 2.83 8.98 12.60
C PHE A 129 3.58 9.30 11.30
N PRO A 130 4.79 9.91 11.38
CA PRO A 130 5.50 10.42 10.19
C PRO A 130 5.72 9.34 9.12
N GLU A 131 6.11 8.13 9.52
CA GLU A 131 6.40 7.02 8.62
C GLU A 131 5.14 6.49 7.92
N ASP A 132 4.10 6.16 8.69
CA ASP A 132 2.82 5.68 8.13
C ASP A 132 2.13 6.75 7.29
N TRP A 133 2.21 8.02 7.69
CA TRP A 133 1.74 9.14 6.89
C TRP A 133 2.47 9.19 5.56
N ALA A 134 3.79 9.15 5.53
CA ALA A 134 4.57 9.22 4.29
C ALA A 134 4.33 8.01 3.37
N MET A 135 4.17 6.81 3.95
CA MET A 135 3.80 5.61 3.20
C MET A 135 2.40 5.73 2.59
N THR A 136 1.43 6.21 3.36
CA THR A 136 0.06 6.42 2.90
C THR A 136 0.00 7.49 1.81
N GLN A 137 0.74 8.59 1.95
CA GLN A 137 0.89 9.63 0.92
C GLN A 137 1.47 9.05 -0.39
N MET A 138 2.53 8.24 -0.32
CA MET A 138 3.09 7.59 -1.51
C MET A 138 2.07 6.68 -2.20
N ASN A 139 1.31 5.90 -1.43
CA ASN A 139 0.32 4.98 -2.01
C ASN A 139 -0.87 5.73 -2.61
N LEU A 140 -1.34 6.79 -1.94
CA LEU A 140 -2.38 7.67 -2.47
C LEU A 140 -1.93 8.36 -3.77
N ALA A 141 -0.68 8.80 -3.85
CA ALA A 141 -0.09 9.34 -5.07
C ALA A 141 -0.14 8.34 -6.24
N ASN A 142 0.22 7.07 -5.98
CA ASN A 142 0.13 5.99 -6.97
C ASN A 142 -1.33 5.75 -7.40
N ALA A 143 -2.27 5.74 -6.46
CA ALA A 143 -3.69 5.60 -6.76
C ALA A 143 -4.18 6.73 -7.68
N TYR A 144 -3.77 7.98 -7.43
CA TYR A 144 -4.07 9.11 -8.33
C TYR A 144 -3.41 8.98 -9.71
N LEU A 145 -2.18 8.46 -9.82
CA LEU A 145 -1.58 8.15 -11.13
C LEU A 145 -2.38 7.10 -11.92
N ASN A 146 -2.94 6.13 -11.21
CA ASN A 146 -3.74 5.03 -11.77
C ASN A 146 -5.22 5.40 -11.97
N ARG A 147 -5.66 6.56 -11.44
CA ARG A 147 -7.06 6.99 -11.45
C ARG A 147 -7.57 7.25 -12.85
N ILE A 148 -8.66 6.55 -13.20
CA ILE A 148 -9.31 6.61 -14.52
C ILE A 148 -10.32 7.77 -14.59
N ARG A 149 -11.02 8.07 -13.50
CA ARG A 149 -12.02 9.14 -13.43
C ARG A 149 -11.36 10.51 -13.24
N GLY A 150 -12.06 11.56 -13.65
CA GLY A 150 -11.58 12.93 -13.58
C GLY A 150 -10.61 13.28 -14.70
N GLU A 151 -10.05 14.49 -14.64
CA GLU A 151 -9.10 14.96 -15.64
C GLU A 151 -7.70 14.41 -15.35
N LYS A 152 -7.11 13.73 -16.34
CA LYS A 152 -5.76 13.15 -16.22
C LYS A 152 -4.71 14.17 -15.75
N ALA A 153 -4.80 15.42 -16.22
CA ALA A 153 -3.87 16.46 -15.80
C ALA A 153 -4.01 16.81 -14.30
N ALA A 154 -5.25 16.87 -13.79
CA ALA A 154 -5.51 17.10 -12.38
C ALA A 154 -5.03 15.92 -11.53
N ASN A 155 -5.35 14.68 -11.94
CA ASN A 155 -4.91 13.47 -11.25
C ASN A 155 -3.37 13.39 -11.13
N VAL A 156 -2.63 13.66 -12.22
CA VAL A 156 -1.16 13.67 -12.18
C VAL A 156 -0.62 14.80 -11.29
N LYS A 157 -1.26 15.98 -11.28
CA LYS A 157 -0.88 17.07 -10.38
C LYS A 157 -1.05 16.66 -8.92
N THR A 158 -2.19 16.10 -8.55
CA THR A 158 -2.46 15.62 -7.20
C THR A 158 -1.50 14.51 -6.78
N ALA A 159 -1.18 13.58 -7.69
CA ALA A 159 -0.16 12.57 -7.42
C ALA A 159 1.22 13.17 -7.10
N ILE A 160 1.66 14.18 -7.87
CA ILE A 160 2.92 14.90 -7.61
C ILE A 160 2.91 15.52 -6.21
N GLU A 161 1.82 16.19 -5.83
CA GLU A 161 1.66 16.82 -4.51
C GLU A 161 1.79 15.80 -3.36
N HIS A 162 1.19 14.62 -3.51
CA HIS A 162 1.29 13.55 -2.51
C HIS A 162 2.68 12.89 -2.45
N PHE A 163 3.37 12.72 -3.59
CA PHE A 163 4.77 12.26 -3.57
C PHE A 163 5.71 13.27 -2.92
N GLU A 164 5.55 14.56 -3.24
CA GLU A 164 6.31 15.64 -2.61
C GLU A 164 6.08 15.66 -1.09
N ALA A 165 4.83 15.49 -0.64
CA ALA A 165 4.49 15.36 0.77
C ALA A 165 5.21 14.15 1.42
N ALA A 166 5.20 12.97 0.80
CA ALA A 166 5.90 11.79 1.32
C ALA A 166 7.41 12.02 1.48
N LEU A 167 8.04 12.77 0.55
CA LEU A 167 9.46 13.12 0.59
C LEU A 167 9.84 14.09 1.74
N GLU A 168 8.86 14.72 2.39
CA GLU A 168 9.13 15.53 3.59
C GLU A 168 9.55 14.70 4.81
N VAL A 169 9.24 13.40 4.81
CA VAL A 169 9.64 12.45 5.86
C VAL A 169 10.64 11.44 5.31
N ARG A 170 10.35 10.87 4.14
CA ARG A 170 11.24 9.93 3.47
C ARG A 170 12.39 10.70 2.87
N THR A 171 13.42 10.97 3.67
CA THR A 171 14.66 11.62 3.23
C THR A 171 15.69 10.58 2.82
N ARG A 172 16.67 10.98 2.01
CA ARG A 172 17.76 10.10 1.60
C ARG A 172 18.55 9.56 2.80
N GLU A 173 18.70 10.37 3.84
CA GLU A 173 19.49 10.05 5.02
C GLU A 173 18.77 9.07 5.95
N ALA A 174 17.47 9.28 6.19
CA ALA A 174 16.70 8.46 7.13
C ALA A 174 16.15 7.18 6.48
N TYR A 175 15.66 7.29 5.25
CA TYR A 175 14.97 6.20 4.54
C TYR A 175 15.45 6.12 3.08
N PRO A 176 16.72 5.78 2.83
CA PRO A 176 17.31 5.86 1.49
C PRO A 176 16.54 5.08 0.42
N GLU A 177 16.08 3.87 0.73
CA GLU A 177 15.35 3.01 -0.22
C GLU A 177 13.94 3.53 -0.51
N ASP A 178 13.20 3.95 0.52
CA ASP A 178 11.86 4.53 0.36
C ASP A 178 11.92 5.90 -0.32
N TRP A 179 12.92 6.72 0.00
CA TRP A 179 13.18 7.98 -0.70
C TRP A 179 13.45 7.70 -2.18
N ALA A 180 14.35 6.76 -2.52
CA ALA A 180 14.66 6.43 -3.90
C ALA A 180 13.45 5.89 -4.67
N THR A 181 12.62 5.06 -4.02
CA THR A 181 11.34 4.58 -4.59
C THR A 181 10.37 5.73 -4.85
N THR A 182 10.24 6.65 -3.89
CA THR A 182 9.36 7.82 -4.02
C THR A 182 9.84 8.76 -5.13
N GLN A 183 11.16 8.99 -5.23
CA GLN A 183 11.80 9.74 -6.32
C GLN A 183 11.52 9.10 -7.69
N MET A 184 11.64 7.77 -7.80
CA MET A 184 11.34 7.06 -9.04
C MET A 184 9.87 7.23 -9.47
N ASN A 185 8.93 7.16 -8.52
CA ASN A 185 7.51 7.34 -8.83
C ASN A 185 7.18 8.80 -9.20
N LEU A 186 7.82 9.76 -8.53
CA LEU A 186 7.72 11.18 -8.86
C LEU A 186 8.26 11.47 -10.28
N ALA A 187 9.36 10.83 -10.67
CA ALA A 187 9.88 10.90 -12.03
C ALA A 187 8.87 10.38 -13.07
N ILE A 188 8.18 9.27 -12.78
CA ILE A 188 7.09 8.74 -13.62
C ILE A 188 5.93 9.74 -13.71
N ALA A 189 5.56 10.38 -12.61
CA ALA A 189 4.51 11.39 -12.56
C ALA A 189 4.84 12.60 -13.46
N TYR A 190 6.04 13.16 -13.35
CA TYR A 190 6.50 14.25 -14.22
C TYR A 190 6.57 13.85 -15.69
N ARG A 191 7.00 12.62 -16.00
CA ARG A 191 6.96 12.10 -17.37
C ARG A 191 5.53 12.04 -17.92
N ASN A 192 4.56 11.69 -17.08
CA ASN A 192 3.14 11.59 -17.44
C ASN A 192 2.41 12.94 -17.43
N ARG A 193 3.03 14.00 -16.91
CA ARG A 193 2.45 15.34 -16.77
C ARG A 193 2.22 15.98 -18.13
N ILE A 194 0.95 16.31 -18.39
CA ILE A 194 0.48 16.86 -19.69
C ILE A 194 0.55 18.39 -19.72
N CYS A 195 0.40 19.05 -18.58
CA CYS A 195 0.46 20.51 -18.48
C CYS A 195 1.91 21.02 -18.31
N GLY A 196 2.18 22.21 -18.85
CA GLY A 196 3.51 22.82 -18.86
C GLY A 196 4.33 22.46 -20.11
N GLU A 197 5.58 22.90 -20.16
CA GLU A 197 6.47 22.55 -21.26
C GLU A 197 6.96 21.12 -21.12
N LYS A 198 6.74 20.30 -22.16
CA LYS A 198 7.17 18.89 -22.18
C LYS A 198 8.67 18.73 -21.88
N ALA A 199 9.51 19.64 -22.37
CA ALA A 199 10.94 19.62 -22.12
C ALA A 199 11.28 19.81 -20.63
N ALA A 200 10.60 20.76 -19.96
CA ALA A 200 10.77 20.99 -18.53
C ALA A 200 10.30 19.79 -17.68
N ASN A 201 9.17 19.19 -18.05
CA ASN A 201 8.65 17.99 -17.39
C ASN A 201 9.62 16.80 -17.51
N VAL A 202 10.17 16.57 -18.71
CA VAL A 202 11.17 15.51 -18.94
C VAL A 202 12.45 15.78 -18.18
N LYS A 203 12.92 17.04 -18.15
CA LYS A 203 14.12 17.41 -17.37
C LYS A 203 13.92 17.11 -15.89
N THR A 204 12.80 17.53 -15.31
CA THR A 204 12.47 17.27 -13.90
C THR A 204 12.38 15.76 -13.63
N ALA A 205 11.78 14.99 -14.54
CA ALA A 205 11.75 13.54 -14.42
C ALA A 205 13.15 12.91 -14.41
N ILE A 206 14.07 13.39 -15.26
CA ILE A 206 15.46 12.91 -15.28
C ILE A 206 16.15 13.20 -13.94
N GLU A 207 16.00 14.41 -13.40
CA GLU A 207 16.58 14.80 -12.09
C GLU A 207 16.12 13.85 -10.97
N HIS A 208 14.83 13.48 -10.94
CA HIS A 208 14.30 12.51 -9.96
C HIS A 208 14.81 11.07 -10.19
N TYR A 209 14.96 10.62 -11.44
CA TYR A 209 15.56 9.30 -11.72
C TYR A 209 17.04 9.26 -11.32
N GLU A 210 17.80 10.31 -11.60
CA GLU A 210 19.20 10.44 -11.20
C GLU A 210 19.34 10.38 -9.68
N ALA A 211 18.49 11.11 -8.96
CA ALA A 211 18.42 11.06 -7.50
C ALA A 211 18.20 9.64 -6.97
N ALA A 212 17.22 8.89 -7.51
CA ALA A 212 16.96 7.50 -7.12
C ALA A 212 18.15 6.56 -7.42
N LEU A 213 18.82 6.75 -8.58
CA LEU A 213 19.97 5.95 -8.99
C LEU A 213 21.15 6.09 -8.04
N GLU A 214 21.34 7.24 -7.39
CA GLU A 214 22.43 7.42 -6.43
C GLU A 214 22.37 6.48 -5.21
N VAL A 215 21.17 5.97 -4.87
CA VAL A 215 20.99 4.98 -3.80
C VAL A 215 21.17 3.57 -4.36
N TYR A 216 20.48 3.24 -5.45
CA TYR A 216 20.51 1.89 -6.01
C TYR A 216 21.85 1.49 -6.61
N THR A 217 22.66 2.44 -7.08
CA THR A 217 24.02 2.17 -7.57
C THR A 217 25.03 1.99 -6.44
N ARG A 218 24.77 2.56 -5.25
CA ARG A 218 25.64 2.44 -4.07
C ARG A 218 25.40 1.15 -3.28
N ALA A 219 24.18 0.62 -3.28
CA ALA A 219 23.85 -0.65 -2.66
C ALA A 219 24.35 -1.88 -3.46
N ALA A 220 24.82 -1.69 -4.70
CA ALA A 220 25.27 -2.74 -5.60
C ALA A 220 26.79 -3.06 -5.52
N TYR A 221 27.52 -2.48 -4.57
CA TYR A 221 28.96 -2.70 -4.36
C TYR A 221 29.33 -2.90 -2.89
#